data_AF-A0A928M239-F1
#
_entry.id   AF-A0A928M239-F1
#
_cell.length_a   1.000
_cell.length_b   1.000
_cell.length_c   1.000
_cell.angle_alpha   90.00
_cell.angle_beta   90.00
_cell.angle_gamma   90.00
#
_symmetry.space_group_name_H-M   'P 1'
#
loop_
_entity.id
_entity.type
_entity.pdbx_description
1 polymer ?
#
loop_
_entity_poly.entity_id
_entity_poly.type
_entity_poly.pdbx_seq_one_letter_code
_entity_poly.pdbx_strand_id
1 'polypeptide(L)'
;MKIVVLAGGLSTERNVALVTGTGVCRALREKGHQAILVDMFLGLENYEGALSDIFDAPDGLCSDVRVESTAPDLDAVRRSRKDQSASMFGQDVLTVCGMADVVFLALHGSCGE
;
A
#
# COMPACT_ATOMS: atom_id res chain seq x y z
N MET A 1 -12.05 11.93 7.25
CA MET A 1 -12.37 10.69 6.51
C MET A 1 -11.20 9.75 6.63
N LYS A 2 -11.50 8.47 6.78
CA LYS A 2 -10.57 7.35 6.74
C LYS A 2 -10.36 6.97 5.28
N ILE A 3 -9.12 7.08 4.79
CA ILE A 3 -8.80 6.82 3.39
C ILE A 3 -7.69 5.79 3.30
N VAL A 4 -7.90 4.74 2.50
CA VAL A 4 -6.82 3.83 2.10
C VAL A 4 -6.31 4.26 0.74
N VAL A 5 -5.01 4.52 0.66
CA VAL A 5 -4.28 4.64 -0.60
C VAL A 5 -3.66 3.28 -0.90
N LEU A 6 -4.28 2.53 -1.81
CA LEU A 6 -3.85 1.21 -2.20
C LEU A 6 -2.78 1.32 -3.29
N ALA A 7 -1.56 0.87 -3.00
CA ALA A 7 -0.39 1.04 -3.85
C ALA A 7 0.46 -0.24 -3.93
N GLY A 8 1.60 -0.17 -4.62
CA GLY A 8 2.52 -1.30 -4.76
C GLY A 8 1.97 -2.41 -5.64
N GLY A 9 1.65 -3.56 -5.05
CA GLY A 9 1.20 -4.73 -5.80
C GLY A 9 2.34 -5.50 -6.47
N LEU A 10 2.00 -6.54 -7.22
CA LEU A 10 2.96 -7.40 -7.91
C LEU A 10 3.02 -7.04 -9.40
N SER A 11 3.72 -5.96 -9.70
CA SER A 11 3.83 -5.36 -11.03
C SER A 11 5.24 -4.79 -11.23
N THR A 12 5.73 -4.76 -12.48
CA THR A 12 7.01 -4.11 -12.83
C THR A 12 7.03 -2.62 -12.50
N GLU A 13 5.86 -2.00 -12.33
CA GLU A 13 5.70 -0.60 -11.94
C GLU A 13 5.42 -0.42 -10.44
N ARG A 14 5.64 -1.45 -9.61
CA ARG A 14 5.43 -1.42 -8.15
C ARG A 14 6.06 -0.20 -7.48
N ASN A 15 7.31 0.15 -7.82
CA ASN A 15 7.97 1.30 -7.22
C ASN A 15 7.33 2.63 -7.64
N VAL A 16 6.83 2.72 -8.87
CA VAL A 16 6.07 3.88 -9.36
C VAL A 16 4.75 4.00 -8.58
N ALA A 17 4.03 2.89 -8.39
CA ALA A 17 2.81 2.85 -7.60
C ALA A 17 3.05 3.30 -6.14
N LEU A 18 4.13 2.80 -5.50
CA LEU A 18 4.49 3.19 -4.13
C LEU A 18 4.86 4.68 -4.01
N VAL A 19 5.65 5.21 -4.95
CA VAL A 19 6.03 6.63 -4.95
C VAL A 19 4.81 7.53 -5.16
N THR A 20 3.97 7.22 -6.14
CA THR A 20 2.72 7.96 -6.39
C THR A 20 1.78 7.86 -5.20
N GLY A 21 1.58 6.66 -4.66
CA GLY A 21 0.74 6.42 -3.49
C GLY A 21 1.22 7.21 -2.27
N THR A 22 2.52 7.24 -2.00
CA THR A 22 3.11 8.02 -0.89
C THR A 22 2.82 9.51 -1.05
N GLY A 23 2.99 10.06 -2.26
CA GLY A 23 2.67 11.46 -2.54
C GLY A 23 1.19 11.79 -2.32
N VAL A 24 0.29 10.94 -2.80
CA VAL A 24 -1.16 11.11 -2.61
C VAL A 24 -1.54 10.99 -1.13
N CYS A 25 -1.02 9.98 -0.43
CA CYS A 25 -1.31 9.76 0.99
C CYS A 25 -0.90 10.98 1.83
N ARG A 26 0.33 11.49 1.65
CA ARG A 26 0.80 12.68 2.36
C ARG A 26 -0.04 13.92 2.04
N ALA A 27 -0.36 14.15 0.76
CA ALA A 27 -1.22 15.26 0.36
C ALA A 27 -2.63 15.18 1.00
N LEU A 28 -3.22 13.98 1.10
CA LEU A 28 -4.50 13.78 1.78
C LEU A 28 -4.38 14.08 3.29
N ARG A 29 -3.28 13.69 3.94
CA ARG A 29 -3.02 13.98 5.35
C ARG A 29 -2.81 15.48 5.59
N GLU A 30 -2.09 16.17 4.71
CA GLU A 30 -1.95 17.65 4.74
C GLU A 30 -3.29 18.37 4.64
N LYS A 31 -4.30 17.76 4.00
CA LYS A 31 -5.68 18.25 3.94
C LYS A 31 -6.54 17.87 5.15
N GLY A 32 -5.95 17.23 6.18
CA GLY A 32 -6.64 16.84 7.42
C GLY A 32 -7.39 15.52 7.34
N HIS A 33 -7.13 14.68 6.32
CA HIS A 33 -7.69 13.33 6.27
C HIS A 33 -6.84 12.32 7.04
N GLN A 34 -7.48 11.28 7.58
CA GLN A 34 -6.79 10.14 8.18
C GLN A 34 -6.52 9.13 7.05
N ALA A 35 -5.46 9.39 6.27
CA ALA A 35 -5.07 8.55 5.14
C ALA A 35 -3.90 7.62 5.51
N ILE A 36 -3.95 6.38 5.02
CA ILE A 36 -2.87 5.40 5.13
C ILE A 36 -2.53 4.83 3.77
N LEU A 37 -1.26 4.47 3.57
CA LEU A 37 -0.79 3.72 2.43
C LEU A 37 -0.75 2.23 2.79
N VAL A 38 -1.37 1.40 1.94
CA VAL A 38 -1.35 -0.05 2.10
C VAL A 38 -0.81 -0.67 0.81
N ASP A 39 0.19 -1.54 0.96
CA ASP A 39 0.67 -2.32 -0.16
C ASP A 39 -0.35 -3.40 -0.53
N MET A 40 -0.81 -3.43 -1.78
CA MET A 40 -1.81 -4.39 -2.22
C MET A 40 -1.35 -5.85 -2.04
N PHE A 41 -0.07 -6.17 -2.30
CA PHE A 41 0.41 -7.53 -2.31
C PHE A 41 1.02 -7.99 -0.98
N LEU A 42 1.80 -7.14 -0.31
CA LEU A 42 2.40 -7.47 0.98
C LEU A 42 1.42 -7.24 2.15
N GLY A 43 0.50 -6.30 1.99
CA GLY A 43 -0.47 -5.95 3.04
C GLY A 43 0.20 -5.43 4.30
N LEU A 44 -0.33 -5.86 5.44
CA LEU A 44 0.03 -5.35 6.77
C LEU A 44 0.77 -6.38 7.62
N GLU A 45 1.48 -7.32 7.00
CA GLU A 45 2.20 -8.42 7.67
C GLU A 45 3.33 -7.96 8.63
N ASN A 46 3.72 -6.68 8.55
CA ASN A 46 4.72 -6.05 9.42
C ASN A 46 4.12 -4.95 10.32
N TYR A 47 2.80 -4.79 10.31
CA TYR A 47 2.12 -3.84 11.19
C TYR A 47 1.77 -4.52 12.52
N GLU A 48 2.29 -3.99 13.62
CA GLU A 48 2.12 -4.56 14.97
C GLU A 48 1.00 -3.86 15.77
N GLY A 49 0.40 -2.80 15.23
CA GLY A 49 -0.68 -2.06 15.89
C GLY A 49 -2.06 -2.73 15.75
N ALA A 50 -3.04 -2.24 16.50
CA ALA A 50 -4.41 -2.68 16.35
C ALA A 50 -5.02 -2.12 15.05
N LEU A 51 -5.69 -2.96 14.26
CA LEU A 51 -6.33 -2.52 13.02
C LEU A 51 -7.40 -1.43 13.27
N SER A 52 -8.05 -1.41 14.44
CA SER A 52 -9.05 -0.38 14.80
C SER A 52 -8.51 1.05 14.71
N ASP A 53 -7.21 1.20 14.98
CA ASP A 53 -6.54 2.50 15.15
C ASP A 53 -5.58 2.77 13.97
N ILE A 54 -5.61 1.94 12.93
CA ILE A 54 -4.63 1.99 11.83
C ILE A 54 -4.57 3.33 11.12
N PHE A 55 -5.70 4.02 11.01
CA PHE A 55 -5.79 5.33 10.34
C PHE A 55 -5.08 6.45 11.10
N ASP A 56 -4.76 6.24 12.38
CA ASP A 56 -3.97 7.14 13.22
C ASP A 56 -2.47 6.83 13.18
N ALA A 57 -2.04 5.84 12.39
CA ALA A 57 -0.64 5.48 12.24
C ALA A 57 0.23 6.68 11.81
N PRO A 58 1.45 6.79 12.35
CA PRO A 58 2.37 7.87 12.02
C PRO A 58 2.72 7.84 10.53
N ASP A 59 2.81 9.04 9.92
CA ASP A 59 3.03 9.26 8.48
C ASP A 59 2.11 8.43 7.54
N GLY A 60 0.98 7.93 8.06
CA GLY A 60 0.07 7.08 7.29
C GLY A 60 0.74 5.82 6.74
N LEU A 61 1.73 5.25 7.43
CA LEU A 61 2.50 4.07 6.96
C LEU A 61 3.26 4.30 5.65
N CYS A 62 3.48 5.54 5.23
CA CYS A 62 4.27 5.84 4.03
C CYS A 62 5.72 5.38 4.22
N SER A 63 6.26 4.71 3.20
CA SER A 63 7.66 4.27 3.16
C SER A 63 8.50 5.18 2.25
N ASP A 64 9.80 5.26 2.53
CA ASP A 64 10.75 5.96 1.66
C ASP A 64 11.14 5.03 0.50
N VAL A 65 10.39 5.12 -0.60
CA VAL A 65 10.58 4.35 -1.83
C VAL A 65 11.02 5.29 -2.94
N ARG A 66 11.85 4.78 -3.85
CA ARG A 66 12.32 5.53 -5.03
C ARG A 66 12.09 4.74 -6.31
N VAL A 67 11.83 5.47 -7.39
CA VAL A 67 11.82 4.88 -8.73
C VAL A 67 13.28 4.77 -9.19
N GLU A 68 13.69 3.55 -9.50
CA GLU A 68 15.01 3.24 -10.04
C GLU A 68 14.90 3.01 -11.55
N SER A 69 16.02 3.11 -12.27
CA SER A 69 16.06 2.82 -13.72
C SER A 69 15.91 1.32 -14.04
N THR A 70 16.17 0.46 -13.05
CA THR A 70 16.02 -1.00 -13.16
C THR A 70 14.65 -1.42 -12.63
N ALA A 71 13.97 -2.29 -13.35
CA ALA A 71 12.70 -2.87 -12.91
C ALA A 71 12.87 -3.67 -11.59
N PRO A 72 11.87 -3.68 -10.71
CA PRO A 72 11.91 -4.46 -9.47
C PRO A 72 11.95 -5.97 -9.75
N ASP A 73 12.70 -6.72 -8.93
CA ASP A 73 12.68 -8.19 -8.94
C ASP A 73 11.36 -8.69 -8.32
N LEU A 74 10.41 -9.06 -9.18
CA LEU A 74 9.09 -9.53 -8.74
C LEU A 74 9.15 -10.88 -8.02
N ASP A 75 10.12 -11.73 -8.33
CA ASP A 75 10.27 -13.00 -7.63
C ASP A 75 10.82 -12.77 -6.21
N ALA A 76 11.68 -11.77 -6.02
CA ALA A 76 12.08 -11.33 -4.68
C ALA A 76 10.89 -10.78 -3.89
N VAL A 77 10.01 -9.99 -4.50
CA VAL A 77 8.78 -9.49 -3.85
C VAL A 77 7.83 -10.64 -3.50
N ARG A 78 7.67 -11.64 -4.38
CA ARG A 78 6.90 -12.86 -4.06
C ARG A 78 7.49 -13.60 -2.86
N ARG A 79 8.81 -13.79 -2.83
CA ARG A 79 9.51 -14.47 -1.73
C ARG A 79 9.48 -13.69 -0.42
N SER A 80 9.33 -12.36 -0.45
CA SER A 80 9.30 -11.55 0.77
C SER A 80 7.98 -11.64 1.53
N ARG A 81 6.89 -12.04 0.87
CA ARG A 81 5.57 -12.20 1.50
C ARG A 81 5.57 -13.41 2.45
N LYS A 82 5.35 -13.21 3.75
CA LYS A 82 5.52 -14.25 4.78
C LYS A 82 4.59 -15.46 4.61
N ASP A 83 3.33 -15.22 4.23
CA ASP A 83 2.31 -16.28 4.11
C ASP A 83 2.45 -17.12 2.81
N GLN A 84 3.32 -16.69 1.88
CA GLN A 84 3.51 -17.28 0.54
C GLN A 84 2.19 -17.54 -0.23
N SER A 85 1.13 -16.79 0.08
CA SER A 85 -0.19 -16.96 -0.50
C SER A 85 -0.22 -16.56 -1.97
N ALA A 86 -1.01 -17.30 -2.76
CA ALA A 86 -1.26 -16.98 -4.17
C ALA A 86 -2.25 -15.82 -4.38
N SER A 87 -2.86 -15.31 -3.31
CA SER A 87 -3.78 -14.16 -3.36
C SER A 87 -3.08 -12.92 -3.89
N MET A 88 -3.77 -12.10 -4.70
CA MET A 88 -3.27 -10.78 -5.09
C MET A 88 -3.28 -9.78 -3.92
N PHE A 89 -4.09 -10.05 -2.90
CA PHE A 89 -4.22 -9.22 -1.71
C PHE A 89 -3.42 -9.81 -0.55
N GLY A 90 -2.54 -8.97 0.02
CA GLY A 90 -1.76 -9.24 1.22
C GLY A 90 -2.61 -9.28 2.49
N GLN A 91 -1.95 -9.58 3.62
CA GLN A 91 -2.62 -9.67 4.91
C GLN A 91 -3.38 -8.37 5.23
N ASP A 92 -4.64 -8.52 5.65
CA ASP A 92 -5.54 -7.46 6.12
C ASP A 92 -5.86 -6.32 5.13
N VAL A 93 -5.44 -6.41 3.87
CA VAL A 93 -5.71 -5.37 2.84
C VAL A 93 -7.21 -5.16 2.66
N LEU A 94 -7.96 -6.24 2.41
CA LEU A 94 -9.40 -6.14 2.18
C LEU A 94 -10.16 -5.74 3.45
N THR A 95 -9.71 -6.20 4.62
CA THR A 95 -10.26 -5.83 5.93
C THR A 95 -10.19 -4.32 6.13
N VAL A 96 -9.01 -3.73 5.93
CA VAL A 96 -8.78 -2.30 6.14
C VAL A 96 -9.44 -1.44 5.05
N CYS A 97 -9.50 -1.92 3.81
CA CYS A 97 -10.31 -1.28 2.77
C CYS A 97 -11.80 -1.21 3.16
N GLY A 98 -12.35 -2.23 3.81
CA GLY A 98 -13.73 -2.23 4.32
C GLY A 98 -13.97 -1.30 5.51
N MET A 99 -12.90 -0.85 6.18
CA MET A 99 -12.95 0.11 7.29
C MET A 99 -12.81 1.57 6.82
N ALA A 100 -12.46 1.78 5.55
CA ALA A 100 -12.24 3.11 4.98
C ALA A 100 -13.56 3.70 4.45
N ASP A 101 -13.66 5.04 4.49
CA ASP A 101 -14.73 5.76 3.80
C ASP A 101 -14.51 5.72 2.28
N VAL A 102 -13.24 5.75 1.85
CA VAL A 102 -12.80 5.77 0.45
C VAL A 102 -11.52 4.96 0.29
N VAL A 103 -11.42 4.24 -0.82
CA VAL A 103 -10.17 3.60 -1.28
C VAL A 103 -9.71 4.30 -2.56
N PHE A 104 -8.52 4.92 -2.52
CA PHE A 104 -7.86 5.49 -3.68
C PHE A 104 -6.91 4.44 -4.28
N LEU A 105 -7.09 4.11 -5.55
CA LEU A 105 -6.24 3.13 -6.25
C LEU A 105 -5.05 3.84 -6.90
N ALA A 106 -3.89 3.76 -6.25
CA ALA A 106 -2.60 4.25 -6.76
C ALA A 106 -1.79 3.10 -7.39
N LEU A 107 -2.45 2.26 -8.20
CA LEU A 107 -1.85 1.08 -8.83
C LEU A 107 -1.35 1.40 -10.24
N HIS A 108 -0.35 0.66 -10.71
CA HIS A 108 0.30 0.86 -12.03
C HIS A 108 0.67 -0.49 -12.67
N GLY A 109 0.93 -0.46 -13.99
CA GLY A 109 1.17 -1.64 -14.81
C GLY A 109 0.04 -2.67 -14.69
N SER A 110 0.40 -3.95 -14.66
CA SER A 110 -0.57 -5.06 -14.64
C SER A 110 -1.47 -5.15 -13.40
N CYS A 111 -1.22 -4.34 -12.36
CA CYS A 111 -2.11 -4.24 -11.20
C CYS A 111 -3.07 -3.05 -11.29
N GLY A 112 -2.82 -2.09 -12.19
CA GLY A 112 -3.63 -0.88 -12.36
C GLY A 112 -4.43 -0.84 -13.67
N GLU A 113 -4.10 -1.69 -14.64
CA GLU A 113 -4.77 -1.86 -15.94
C GLU A 113 -5.60 -3.15 -15.99
#